data_AF-A0A3D1HXW8-F1
#
_entry.id   AF-A0A3D1HXW8-F1
#
_cell.length_a   1.000
_cell.length_b   1.000
_cell.length_c   1.000
_cell.angle_alpha   90.00
_cell.angle_beta   90.00
_cell.angle_gamma   90.00
#
_symmetry.space_group_name_H-M   'P 1'
#
loop_
_entity.id
_entity.type
_entity.pdbx_description
1 polymer ?
#
loop_
_entity_poly.entity_id
_entity_poly.type
_entity_poly.pdbx_seq_one_letter_code
_entity_poly.pdbx_strand_id
1 'polypeptide(L)'
;MILNHSEEAKKYQQFYKEQLLKNVVPFWINSDLLDREYGGYISSVDREGKSYNNDKSVWFQGRCLWTFSTLCEKYGIREEWRKAANSLPITMSGCILAVLPDVSTNAGLPASVILFAAEPVE
;
A
#
# COMPACT_ATOMS: atom_id res chain seq x y z
N MET A 1 41.57 -8.86 -0.01
CA MET A 1 40.41 -8.24 -0.68
C MET A 1 39.68 -7.42 0.36
N ILE A 2 39.67 -6.08 0.24
CA ILE A 2 38.85 -5.24 1.11
C ILE A 2 37.42 -5.37 0.59
N LEU A 3 36.53 -5.98 1.38
CA LEU A 3 35.12 -6.07 1.06
C LEU A 3 34.53 -4.65 1.12
N ASN A 4 34.22 -4.08 -0.04
CA ASN A 4 33.64 -2.75 -0.13
C ASN A 4 32.13 -2.84 0.14
N HIS A 5 31.76 -3.04 1.41
CA HIS A 5 30.38 -3.22 1.86
C HIS A 5 29.44 -2.08 1.44
N SER A 6 29.99 -0.88 1.19
CA SER A 6 29.21 0.28 0.72
C SER A 6 28.65 0.10 -0.70
N GLU A 7 29.41 -0.53 -1.60
CA GLU A 7 28.99 -0.77 -2.99
C GLU A 7 27.97 -1.91 -3.08
N GLU A 8 28.17 -2.98 -2.32
CA GLU A 8 27.18 -4.07 -2.22
C GLU A 8 25.86 -3.57 -1.60
N ALA A 9 25.92 -2.70 -0.59
CA ALA A 9 24.71 -2.10 -0.01
C ALA A 9 23.91 -1.28 -1.04
N LYS A 10 24.57 -0.46 -1.86
CA LYS A 10 23.92 0.29 -2.94
C LYS A 10 23.31 -0.64 -3.99
N LYS A 11 24.02 -1.72 -4.34
CA LYS A 11 23.54 -2.73 -5.29
C LYS A 11 22.25 -3.41 -4.78
N TYR A 12 22.21 -3.81 -3.51
CA TYR A 12 21.01 -4.39 -2.92
C TYR A 12 19.87 -3.37 -2.80
N GLN A 13 20.17 -2.12 -2.42
CA GLN A 13 19.18 -1.04 -2.37
C GLN A 13 18.51 -0.86 -3.74
N GLN A 14 19.30 -0.80 -4.81
CA GLN A 14 18.80 -0.68 -6.17
C GLN A 14 17.97 -1.90 -6.57
N PHE A 15 18.45 -3.12 -6.26
CA PHE A 15 17.72 -4.36 -6.53
C PHE A 15 16.33 -4.36 -5.87
N TYR A 16 16.23 -4.07 -4.56
CA TYR A 16 14.94 -4.05 -3.85
C TYR A 16 14.03 -2.93 -4.33
N LYS A 17 14.57 -1.75 -4.65
CA LYS A 17 13.80 -0.65 -5.24
C LYS A 17 13.19 -1.06 -6.58
N GLU A 18 13.96 -1.74 -7.43
CA GLU A 18 13.48 -2.22 -8.71
C GLU A 18 12.44 -3.33 -8.56
N GLN A 19 12.65 -4.30 -7.66
CA GLN A 19 11.65 -5.33 -7.39
C GLN A 19 10.35 -4.75 -6.86
N LEU A 20 10.43 -3.75 -5.98
CA LEU A 20 9.23 -3.07 -5.47
C LEU A 20 8.46 -2.37 -6.60
N LEU A 21 9.14 -1.52 -7.37
CA LEU A 21 8.49 -0.63 -8.34
C LEU A 21 8.13 -1.30 -9.67
N LYS A 22 8.87 -2.32 -10.09
CA LYS A 22 8.68 -2.98 -11.40
C LYS A 22 7.99 -4.34 -11.32
N ASN A 23 7.89 -4.94 -10.12
CA ASN A 23 7.32 -6.28 -9.96
C ASN A 23 6.16 -6.26 -8.95
N VAL A 24 6.44 -5.99 -7.68
CA VAL A 24 5.45 -6.12 -6.59
C VAL A 24 4.30 -5.12 -6.74
N VAL A 25 4.59 -3.82 -6.88
CA VAL A 25 3.55 -2.80 -6.98
C VAL A 25 2.69 -2.98 -8.25
N PRO A 26 3.27 -3.21 -9.45
CA PRO A 26 2.48 -3.51 -10.65
C PRO A 26 1.62 -4.78 -10.51
N PHE A 27 2.10 -5.82 -9.85
CA PHE A 27 1.29 -7.03 -9.60
C PHE A 27 0.02 -6.68 -8.82
N TRP A 28 0.14 -5.94 -7.73
CA TRP A 28 -1.01 -5.58 -6.87
C TRP A 28 -1.99 -4.60 -7.52
N ILE A 29 -1.52 -3.72 -8.40
CA ILE A 29 -2.40 -2.77 -9.11
C ILE A 29 -3.18 -3.46 -10.22
N ASN A 30 -2.55 -4.44 -10.89
CA ASN A 30 -3.16 -5.17 -11.99
C ASN A 30 -3.96 -6.39 -11.54
N SER A 31 -3.87 -6.78 -10.27
CA SER A 31 -4.67 -7.87 -9.70
C SER A 31 -6.05 -7.39 -9.25
N ASP A 32 -6.91 -8.35 -8.89
CA ASP A 32 -8.21 -8.12 -8.26
C ASP A 32 -8.09 -7.62 -6.81
N LEU A 33 -6.92 -7.07 -6.41
CA LEU A 33 -6.73 -6.46 -5.11
C LEU A 33 -7.75 -5.33 -4.90
N LEU A 34 -8.00 -4.50 -5.91
CA LEU A 34 -8.95 -3.39 -5.79
C LEU A 34 -10.35 -3.89 -6.10
N ASP A 35 -11.20 -3.92 -5.06
CA ASP A 35 -12.62 -4.20 -5.26
C ASP A 35 -13.30 -2.96 -5.84
N ARG A 36 -13.66 -3.03 -7.12
CA ARG A 36 -14.31 -1.95 -7.87
C ARG A 36 -15.81 -1.87 -7.63
N GLU A 37 -16.42 -2.90 -7.04
CA GLU A 37 -17.87 -2.98 -6.81
C GLU A 37 -18.22 -2.46 -5.41
N TYR A 38 -17.49 -2.88 -4.38
CA TYR A 38 -17.78 -2.54 -2.98
C TYR A 38 -16.69 -1.68 -2.31
N GLY A 39 -15.61 -1.35 -3.01
CA GLY A 39 -14.48 -0.61 -2.45
C GLY A 39 -13.62 -1.43 -1.48
N GLY A 40 -12.48 -0.88 -1.08
CA GLY A 40 -11.47 -1.55 -0.26
C GLY A 40 -10.60 -2.53 -1.07
N TYR A 41 -10.01 -3.50 -0.36
CA TYR A 41 -9.04 -4.44 -0.94
C TYR A 41 -9.33 -5.91 -0.68
N ILE A 42 -9.06 -6.76 -1.66
CA ILE A 42 -9.14 -8.21 -1.55
C ILE A 42 -7.72 -8.77 -1.50
N SER A 43 -7.29 -9.24 -0.32
CA SER A 43 -5.95 -9.82 -0.15
C SER A 43 -5.84 -11.25 -0.66
N SER A 44 -6.96 -11.95 -0.83
CA SER A 44 -7.02 -13.35 -1.24
C SER A 44 -7.01 -13.50 -2.76
N VAL A 45 -5.84 -13.20 -3.34
CA VAL A 45 -5.56 -13.34 -4.77
C VAL A 45 -4.65 -14.54 -5.02
N ASP A 46 -4.83 -15.21 -6.16
CA ASP A 46 -3.95 -16.28 -6.61
C ASP A 46 -2.67 -15.73 -7.28
N ARG A 47 -1.86 -16.63 -7.86
CA ARG A 47 -0.61 -16.26 -8.54
C ARG A 47 -0.83 -15.45 -9.82
N GLU A 48 -2.00 -15.55 -10.43
CA GLU A 48 -2.37 -14.78 -11.61
C GLU A 48 -2.98 -13.43 -11.22
N GLY A 49 -3.21 -13.19 -9.92
CA GLY A 49 -3.81 -11.99 -9.38
C GLY A 49 -5.33 -12.04 -9.32
N LYS A 50 -5.94 -13.22 -9.51
CA LYS A 50 -7.40 -13.38 -9.49
C LYS A 50 -7.90 -13.61 -8.07
N SER A 51 -8.95 -12.91 -7.68
CA SER A 51 -9.58 -13.11 -6.37
C SER A 51 -10.29 -14.45 -6.30
N TYR A 52 -10.06 -15.23 -5.24
CA TYR A 52 -10.78 -16.48 -4.98
C TYR A 52 -11.59 -16.46 -3.67
N ASN A 53 -11.40 -15.44 -2.84
CA ASN A 53 -12.22 -15.16 -1.66
C ASN A 53 -12.44 -13.65 -1.55
N ASN A 54 -13.66 -13.24 -1.23
CA ASN A 54 -14.07 -11.84 -1.13
C ASN A 54 -14.02 -11.29 0.31
N ASP A 55 -13.54 -12.09 1.26
CA ASP A 55 -13.36 -11.64 2.64
C ASP A 55 -12.32 -10.51 2.74
N LYS A 56 -12.72 -9.41 3.39
CA LYS A 56 -11.89 -8.22 3.57
C LYS A 56 -11.44 -8.09 5.00
N SER A 57 -10.18 -8.43 5.26
CA SER A 57 -9.58 -8.22 6.57
C SER A 57 -9.27 -6.74 6.80
N VAL A 58 -9.81 -6.17 7.88
CA VAL A 58 -9.58 -4.78 8.31
C VAL A 58 -8.08 -4.46 8.43
N TRP A 59 -7.30 -5.43 8.89
CA TRP A 59 -5.85 -5.27 9.04
C TRP A 59 -5.14 -5.06 7.69
N PHE A 60 -5.54 -5.83 6.67
CA PHE A 60 -5.00 -5.67 5.32
C PHE A 60 -5.44 -4.35 4.69
N GLN A 61 -6.67 -3.91 4.98
CA GLN A 61 -7.15 -2.60 4.52
C GLN A 61 -6.20 -1.47 4.95
N GLY A 62 -5.89 -1.40 6.25
CA GLY A 62 -5.03 -0.35 6.77
C GLY A 62 -3.60 -0.40 6.23
N ARG A 63 -3.05 -1.61 6.04
CA ARG A 63 -1.71 -1.79 5.47
C ARG A 63 -1.64 -1.38 4.00
N CYS A 64 -2.66 -1.70 3.20
CA CYS A 64 -2.73 -1.27 1.81
C CYS A 64 -2.81 0.24 1.70
N LEU A 65 -3.68 0.89 2.50
CA LEU A 65 -3.77 2.35 2.57
C LEU A 65 -2.42 2.99 2.90
N TRP A 66 -1.77 2.53 3.97
CA TRP A 66 -0.46 3.03 4.38
C TRP A 66 0.60 2.84 3.29
N THR A 67 0.62 1.68 2.65
CA THR A 67 1.61 1.34 1.63
C THR A 67 1.47 2.25 0.40
N PHE A 68 0.26 2.39 -0.16
CA PHE A 68 0.03 3.24 -1.34
C PHE A 68 0.22 4.72 -1.03
N SER A 69 -0.19 5.19 0.15
CA SER A 69 0.05 6.57 0.59
C SER A 69 1.55 6.88 0.73
N THR A 70 2.31 5.94 1.32
CA THR A 70 3.77 6.06 1.47
C THR A 70 4.47 6.01 0.10
N LEU A 71 3.97 5.20 -0.85
CA LEU A 71 4.48 5.18 -2.21
C LEU A 71 4.27 6.52 -2.91
N CYS A 72 3.08 7.11 -2.79
CA CYS A 72 2.78 8.44 -3.32
C CYS A 72 3.69 9.53 -2.73
N GLU A 73 3.95 9.49 -1.43
CA GLU A 73 4.82 10.46 -0.77
C GLU A 73 6.29 10.30 -1.18
N LYS A 74 6.82 9.07 -1.20
CA LYS A 74 8.25 8.82 -1.44
C LYS A 74 8.65 8.81 -2.91
N TYR A 75 7.76 8.39 -3.80
CA TYR A 75 8.06 8.17 -5.22
C TYR A 75 7.22 9.05 -6.16
N GLY A 76 6.38 9.93 -5.61
CA GLY A 76 5.51 10.83 -6.35
C GLY A 76 4.10 10.26 -6.56
N ILE A 77 3.12 11.17 -6.70
CA ILE A 77 1.72 10.81 -6.88
C ILE A 77 1.52 10.26 -8.29
N ARG A 78 1.12 8.98 -8.38
CA ARG A 78 0.62 8.36 -9.61
C ARG A 78 -0.86 8.10 -9.47
N GLU A 79 -1.61 8.29 -10.54
CA GLU A 79 -3.07 8.15 -10.52
C GLU A 79 -3.52 6.77 -10.05
N GLU A 80 -2.83 5.72 -10.47
CA GLU A 80 -3.10 4.34 -10.04
C GLU A 80 -2.91 4.15 -8.54
N TRP A 81 -1.86 4.74 -7.96
CA TRP A 81 -1.57 4.65 -6.53
C TRP A 81 -2.54 5.50 -5.71
N ARG A 82 -2.94 6.65 -6.25
CA ARG A 82 -3.97 7.50 -5.64
C ARG A 82 -5.32 6.81 -5.63
N LYS A 83 -5.74 6.20 -6.74
CA LYS A 83 -6.97 5.39 -6.81
C LYS A 83 -6.92 4.22 -5.85
N ALA A 84 -5.76 3.55 -5.74
CA ALA A 84 -5.58 2.50 -4.77
C ALA A 84 -5.68 3.02 -3.32
N ALA A 85 -5.07 4.16 -2.99
CA ALA A 85 -5.20 4.75 -1.65
C ALA A 85 -6.63 5.19 -1.33
N ASN A 86 -7.34 5.75 -2.32
CA ASN A 86 -8.70 6.27 -2.16
C ASN A 86 -9.80 5.20 -2.33
N SER A 87 -9.45 3.93 -2.61
CA SER A 87 -10.48 2.88 -2.77
C SER A 87 -11.16 2.52 -1.45
N LEU A 88 -10.56 2.87 -0.32
CA LEU A 88 -11.07 2.59 1.02
C LEU A 88 -12.19 3.57 1.38
N PRO A 89 -13.40 3.10 1.70
CA PRO A 89 -14.46 4.00 2.16
C PRO A 89 -14.07 4.69 3.47
N ILE A 90 -14.45 5.97 3.59
CA ILE A 90 -14.14 6.86 4.72
C ILE A 90 -14.52 6.22 6.07
N THR A 91 -15.63 5.48 6.11
CA THR A 91 -16.10 4.77 7.32
C THR A 91 -15.10 3.73 7.81
N MET A 92 -14.49 2.98 6.90
CA MET A 92 -13.46 1.99 7.23
C MET A 92 -12.12 2.66 7.58
N SER A 93 -11.81 3.78 6.93
CA SER A 93 -10.64 4.60 7.25
C SER A 93 -10.65 5.09 8.71
N GLY A 94 -11.81 5.57 9.19
CA GLY A 94 -12.00 5.97 10.59
C GLY A 94 -11.83 4.81 11.58
N CYS A 95 -12.33 3.61 11.26
CA CYS A 95 -12.14 2.42 12.08
C CYS A 95 -10.68 1.97 12.12
N ILE A 96 -9.96 2.02 11.00
CA ILE A 96 -8.54 1.66 10.93
C ILE A 96 -7.71 2.64 11.78
N LEU A 97 -7.96 3.95 11.68
CA LEU A 97 -7.30 4.94 12.53
C LEU A 97 -7.58 4.71 14.02
N ALA A 98 -8.78 4.23 14.37
CA ALA A 98 -9.15 3.91 15.76
C ALA A 98 -8.54 2.59 16.28
N VAL A 99 -8.21 1.62 15.40
CA VAL A 99 -7.62 0.31 15.74
C VAL A 99 -6.09 0.30 15.60
N LEU A 100 -5.49 1.41 15.16
CA LEU A 100 -4.05 1.61 15.11
C LEU A 100 -3.48 2.47 16.27
N PRO A 101 -3.93 2.38 17.55
CA PRO A 101 -3.24 3.09 18.62
C PRO A 101 -1.80 2.60 18.85
N ASP A 102 -1.40 1.45 18.29
CA ASP A 102 -0.04 0.89 18.41
C ASP A 102 0.90 1.14 17.21
N VAL A 103 0.40 1.72 16.09
CA VAL A 103 1.28 2.21 14.99
C VAL A 103 1.63 3.69 15.19
N SER A 104 0.93 4.38 16.10
CA SER A 104 1.19 5.76 16.52
C SER A 104 2.54 5.95 17.23
N THR A 105 3.13 4.91 17.83
CA THR A 105 4.28 5.05 18.74
C THR A 105 5.64 4.67 18.15
N ASN A 106 5.73 4.18 16.91
CA ASN A 106 7.05 3.91 16.29
C ASN A 106 7.16 4.12 14.76
N ALA A 107 6.06 4.39 14.06
CA ALA A 107 6.11 4.77 12.65
C ALA A 107 5.05 5.84 12.43
N GLY A 108 5.38 7.10 12.73
CA GLY A 108 4.50 8.24 12.51
C GLY A 108 3.79 8.09 11.16
N LEU A 109 2.45 8.02 11.20
CA LEU A 109 1.67 7.88 9.98
C LEU A 109 2.05 9.05 9.07
N PRO A 110 2.48 8.78 7.83
CA PRO A 110 2.86 9.87 6.95
C PRO A 110 1.65 10.76 6.72
N ALA A 111 1.84 12.08 6.63
CA ALA A 111 0.76 13.05 6.44
C ALA A 111 -0.11 12.72 5.21
N SER A 112 0.48 12.02 4.23
CA SER A 112 -0.21 11.47 3.06
C SER A 112 -1.33 10.48 3.42
N VAL A 113 -1.14 9.63 4.44
CA VAL A 113 -2.17 8.69 4.90
C VAL A 113 -3.37 9.44 5.47
N ILE A 114 -3.13 10.50 6.24
CA ILE A 114 -4.20 11.34 6.79
C ILE A 114 -4.94 12.06 5.67
N LEU A 115 -4.21 12.57 4.68
CA LEU A 115 -4.78 13.24 3.52
C LEU A 115 -5.67 12.31 2.69
N PHE A 116 -5.19 11.13 2.31
CA PHE A 116 -5.95 10.16 1.52
C PHE A 116 -7.06 9.47 2.33
N ALA A 117 -6.90 9.35 3.65
CA ALA A 117 -7.96 8.89 4.55
C ALA A 117 -9.13 9.86 4.71
N ALA A 118 -8.90 11.15 4.45
CA ALA A 118 -9.85 12.25 4.67
C ALA A 118 -10.50 12.79 3.38
N GLU A 119 -10.00 12.41 2.21
CA GLU A 119 -10.62 12.79 0.93
C GLU A 119 -11.84 11.90 0.64
N PRO A 120 -13.03 12.49 0.36
CA PRO A 120 -14.17 11.72 -0.07
C PRO A 120 -13.93 11.07 -1.42
N VAL A 121 -14.35 9.81 -1.55
CA VAL A 121 -14.46 9.12 -2.83
C VAL A 121 -15.58 9.81 -3.61
N GLU A 122 -15.23 10.61 -4.63
CA GLU A 122 -16.20 11.11 -5.62
C GLU A 122 -16.69 9.99 -6.55
#